data_AF-A0A0F2RIT6-F1
#
_entry.id   AF-A0A0F2RIT6-F1
#
_cell.length_a   1.000
_cell.length_b   1.000
_cell.length_c   1.000
_cell.angle_alpha   90.00
_cell.angle_beta   90.00
_cell.angle_gamma   90.00
#
_symmetry.space_group_name_H-M   'P 1'
#
loop_
_entity.id
_entity.type
_entity.pdbx_description
1 polymer ?
#
loop_
_entity_poly.entity_id
_entity_poly.type
_entity_poly.pdbx_seq_one_letter_code
_entity_poly.pdbx_strand_id
1 'polypeptide(L)'
;MSALPPLTEGELGLYLDDDLDAGQRAALDRRLDANPDQRDKVERIRAAEAELLVCLDAMLDDPVPDHLMALLDDEPFNDETTEAERHL
;
A
#
# COMPACT_ATOMS: atom_id res chain seq x y z
N MET A 1 2.71 -34.23 -15.84
CA MET A 1 2.65 -32.75 -15.90
C MET A 1 3.29 -32.25 -14.62
N SER A 2 4.46 -31.61 -14.67
CA SER A 2 5.05 -31.04 -13.45
C SER A 2 4.22 -29.83 -13.04
N ALA A 3 3.55 -29.90 -11.88
CA ALA A 3 2.85 -28.77 -11.31
C ALA A 3 3.86 -27.64 -11.03
N LEU A 4 3.52 -26.41 -11.41
CA LEU A 4 4.36 -25.26 -11.10
C LEU A 4 4.43 -25.06 -9.58
N PRO A 5 5.58 -24.65 -9.03
CA PRO A 5 5.71 -24.45 -7.59
C PRO A 5 4.78 -23.33 -7.12
N PRO A 6 4.22 -23.46 -5.90
CA PRO A 6 3.43 -22.40 -5.30
C PRO A 6 4.25 -21.12 -5.15
N LEU A 7 3.57 -19.96 -5.07
CA LEU A 7 4.18 -18.68 -4.75
C LEU A 7 4.85 -18.73 -3.37
N THR A 8 6.02 -18.11 -3.26
CA THR A 8 6.63 -17.79 -1.97
C THR A 8 5.88 -16.64 -1.29
N GLU A 9 6.09 -16.45 0.01
CA GLU A 9 5.41 -15.37 0.75
C GLU A 9 5.80 -13.97 0.23
N GLY A 10 7.06 -13.77 -0.17
CA GLY A 10 7.50 -12.49 -0.75
C GLY A 10 6.87 -12.21 -2.12
N GLU A 11 6.74 -13.23 -2.97
CA GLU A 11 6.03 -13.10 -4.25
C GLU A 11 4.54 -12.85 -4.06
N LEU A 12 3.95 -13.45 -3.01
CA LEU A 12 2.55 -13.24 -2.66
C LEU A 12 2.30 -11.79 -2.22
N GLY A 13 3.21 -11.22 -1.42
CA GLY A 13 3.16 -9.80 -1.02
C GLY A 13 3.20 -8.87 -2.23
N LEU A 14 4.22 -8.97 -3.07
CA LEU A 14 4.33 -8.15 -4.29
C LEU A 14 3.10 -8.28 -5.21
N TYR A 15 2.53 -9.48 -5.29
CA TYR A 15 1.33 -9.74 -6.08
C TYR A 15 0.06 -9.10 -5.50
N LEU A 16 -0.07 -9.06 -4.17
CA LEU A 16 -1.19 -8.43 -3.48
C LEU A 16 -1.10 -6.91 -3.54
N ASP A 17 0.11 -6.37 -3.36
CA ASP A 17 0.40 -4.93 -3.40
C ASP A 17 0.41 -4.33 -4.82
N ASP A 18 0.23 -5.18 -5.85
CA ASP A 18 0.35 -4.84 -7.29
C ASP A 18 1.70 -4.20 -7.68
N ASP A 19 2.76 -4.50 -6.91
CA ASP A 19 4.14 -4.02 -7.12
C ASP A 19 4.92 -4.98 -8.02
N LEU A 20 4.39 -5.23 -9.22
CA LEU A 20 4.96 -6.14 -10.20
C LEU A 20 4.91 -5.53 -11.60
N ASP A 21 5.96 -5.77 -12.39
CA ASP A 21 5.86 -5.51 -13.83
C ASP A 21 4.93 -6.53 -14.51
N ALA A 22 4.48 -6.19 -15.73
CA ALA A 22 3.53 -7.02 -16.47
C ALA A 22 4.04 -8.44 -16.76
N GLY A 23 5.35 -8.62 -16.96
CA GLY A 23 5.96 -9.91 -17.20
C GLY A 23 5.99 -10.78 -15.96
N GLN A 24 6.35 -10.19 -14.82
CA GLN A 24 6.32 -10.83 -13.50
C GLN A 24 4.89 -11.22 -13.14
N ARG A 25 3.94 -10.30 -13.31
CA ARG A 25 2.52 -10.53 -13.04
C ARG A 25 2.00 -11.74 -13.82
N ALA A 26 2.22 -11.78 -15.13
CA ALA A 26 1.79 -12.90 -15.98
C ALA A 26 2.50 -14.23 -15.65
N ALA A 27 3.70 -14.20 -15.07
CA ALA A 27 4.38 -15.41 -14.59
C ALA A 27 3.77 -15.94 -13.29
N LEU A 28 3.42 -15.04 -12.36
CA LEU A 28 2.77 -15.40 -11.11
C LEU A 28 1.32 -15.84 -11.33
N ASP A 29 0.57 -15.20 -12.24
CA ASP A 29 -0.78 -15.61 -12.61
C ASP A 29 -0.82 -17.08 -13.07
N ARG A 30 0.13 -17.49 -13.94
CA ARG A 30 0.24 -18.89 -14.39
C ARG A 30 0.54 -19.86 -13.25
N ARG A 31 1.28 -19.44 -12.22
CA ARG A 31 1.55 -20.27 -11.04
C ARG A 31 0.32 -20.37 -10.15
N LEU A 32 -0.45 -19.30 -10.00
CA LEU A 32 -1.73 -19.32 -9.28
C LEU A 32 -2.77 -20.18 -10.01
N ASP A 33 -2.82 -20.15 -11.33
CA ASP A 33 -3.70 -21.04 -12.13
C ASP A 33 -3.36 -22.52 -11.94
N ALA A 34 -2.08 -22.83 -11.75
CA ALA A 34 -1.62 -24.18 -11.46
C ALA A 34 -1.83 -24.59 -9.98
N ASN A 35 -2.18 -23.65 -9.09
CA ASN A 35 -2.31 -23.85 -7.65
C ASN A 35 -3.60 -23.17 -7.12
N PRO A 36 -4.79 -23.77 -7.35
CA PRO A 36 -6.08 -23.14 -7.03
C PRO A 36 -6.24 -22.79 -5.55
N ASP A 37 -5.71 -23.60 -4.63
CA ASP A 37 -5.77 -23.30 -3.19
C ASP A 37 -5.04 -21.98 -2.83
N GLN A 38 -3.95 -21.65 -3.54
CA GLN A 38 -3.28 -20.37 -3.37
C GLN A 38 -4.05 -19.22 -4.02
N ARG A 39 -4.72 -19.46 -5.15
CA ARG A 39 -5.64 -18.48 -5.74
C ARG A 39 -6.77 -18.14 -4.78
N ASP A 40 -7.36 -19.14 -4.13
CA ASP A 40 -8.37 -18.92 -3.10
C ASP A 40 -7.81 -18.17 -1.88
N LYS A 41 -6.55 -18.41 -1.48
CA LYS A 41 -5.89 -17.63 -0.43
C LYS A 41 -5.79 -16.15 -0.83
N VAL A 42 -5.35 -15.84 -2.05
CA VAL A 42 -5.25 -14.47 -2.58
C VAL A 42 -6.60 -13.76 -2.52
N GLU A 43 -7.65 -14.39 -3.03
CA GLU A 43 -8.98 -13.77 -3.06
C GLU A 43 -9.54 -13.49 -1.67
N ARG A 44 -9.30 -14.39 -0.70
CA ARG A 44 -9.67 -14.14 0.70
C ARG A 44 -8.90 -12.97 1.33
N ILE A 45 -7.62 -12.81 1.00
CA ILE A 45 -6.82 -11.69 1.51
C ILE A 45 -7.35 -10.37 0.94
N ARG A 46 -7.59 -10.32 -0.38
CA ARG A 46 -8.17 -9.14 -1.03
C ARG A 46 -9.52 -8.75 -0.46
N ALA A 47 -10.37 -9.73 -0.16
CA ALA A 47 -11.66 -9.48 0.49
C ALA A 47 -11.47 -8.84 1.88
N ALA A 48 -10.54 -9.37 2.68
CA ALA A 48 -10.25 -8.82 4.01
C ALA A 48 -9.64 -7.40 3.94
N GLU A 49 -8.75 -7.14 2.98
CA GLU A 49 -8.19 -5.80 2.73
C GLU A 49 -9.29 -4.80 2.35
N ALA A 50 -10.24 -5.21 1.49
CA ALA A 50 -11.37 -4.37 1.12
C ALA A 50 -12.28 -4.06 2.33
N GLU A 51 -12.56 -5.05 3.18
CA GLU A 51 -13.33 -4.85 4.41
C GLU A 51 -12.61 -3.89 5.39
N LEU A 52 -11.29 -4.06 5.55
CA LEU A 52 -10.47 -3.18 6.38
C LEU A 52 -10.46 -1.75 5.85
N LEU A 53 -10.29 -1.58 4.53
CA LEU A 53 -10.31 -0.28 3.89
C LEU A 53 -11.64 0.42 4.16
N VAL A 54 -12.78 -0.25 3.97
CA VAL A 54 -14.10 0.33 4.27
C VAL A 54 -14.23 0.75 5.74
N CYS A 55 -13.73 -0.06 6.68
CA CYS A 55 -13.80 0.27 8.10
C CYS A 55 -12.92 1.48 8.47
N LEU A 56 -11.75 1.60 7.85
CA LEU A 56 -10.76 2.63 8.15
C LEU A 56 -11.01 3.93 7.39
N ASP A 57 -11.57 3.86 6.19
CA ASP A 57 -11.90 5.04 5.37
C ASP A 57 -12.87 5.96 6.11
N ALA A 58 -13.83 5.37 6.85
CA ALA A 58 -14.74 6.10 7.72
C ALA A 58 -14.03 6.89 8.85
N MET A 59 -12.82 6.51 9.23
CA MET A 59 -12.01 7.20 10.25
C MET A 59 -11.08 8.27 9.65
N LEU A 60 -10.87 8.29 8.33
CA LEU A 60 -9.99 9.28 7.70
C LEU A 60 -10.60 10.69 7.70
N ASP A 61 -11.93 10.78 7.74
CA ASP A 61 -12.64 12.04 7.82
C ASP A 61 -12.80 12.57 9.27
N ASP A 62 -12.40 11.78 10.28
CA ASP A 62 -12.44 12.23 11.67
C ASP A 62 -11.38 13.32 11.89
N PRO A 63 -11.72 14.42 12.59
CA PRO A 63 -10.75 15.47 12.87
C PRO A 63 -9.60 14.91 13.70
N VAL A 64 -8.37 15.28 13.33
CA VAL A 64 -7.18 14.97 14.11
C VAL A 64 -7.37 15.56 15.53
N PRO A 65 -7.20 14.76 16.60
CA PRO A 65 -7.37 15.24 17.97
C PRO A 65 -6.55 16.51 18.27
N ASP A 66 -7.15 17.49 18.94
CA ASP A 66 -6.54 18.80 19.22
C ASP A 66 -5.16 18.73 19.88
N HIS A 67 -4.93 17.75 20.76
CA HIS A 67 -3.64 17.56 21.43
C HIS A 67 -2.52 17.13 20.48
N LEU A 68 -2.83 16.51 19.34
CA LEU A 68 -1.87 16.18 18.29
C LEU A 68 -1.68 17.38 17.34
N MET A 69 -2.74 18.14 17.05
CA MET A 69 -2.64 19.38 16.28
C MET A 69 -1.75 20.41 16.99
N ALA A 70 -1.86 20.53 18.31
CA ALA A 70 -1.02 21.42 19.11
C ALA A 70 0.49 21.10 19.04
N LEU A 71 0.87 19.86 18.69
CA LEU A 71 2.28 19.51 18.48
C LEU A 71 2.84 20.02 17.15
N LEU A 72 1.96 20.33 16.18
CA LEU A 72 2.34 20.89 14.88
C LEU A 72 2.43 22.42 14.91
N ASP A 73 1.74 23.06 15.84
CA ASP A 73 1.73 24.53 16.00
C ASP A 73 3.00 25.07 16.70
N ASP A 74 3.85 24.21 17.25
CA ASP A 74 5.04 24.59 18.05
C ASP A 74 6.34 24.74 17.24
N GLU A 75 6.33 24.54 15.91
CA GLU A 75 7.45 24.91 15.03
C GLU A 75 6.99 25.82 13.88
N PRO A 76 7.56 27.03 13.71
CA PRO A 76 7.49 27.70 12.42
C PRO A 76 8.25 26.83 11.43
N PHE A 77 7.55 26.27 10.44
CA PHE A 77 8.18 25.71 9.24
C PHE A 77 8.99 26.85 8.61
N ASN A 78 10.30 26.88 8.89
CA ASN A 78 11.18 27.95 8.46
C ASN A 78 11.39 27.79 6.95
N ASP A 79 10.46 28.34 6.17
CA ASP A 79 10.63 28.52 4.73
C ASP A 79 11.61 29.68 4.53
N GLU A 80 12.88 29.43 4.84
CA GLU A 80 14.02 30.30 4.47
C GLU A 80 14.32 30.16 2.97
N THR A 81 13.28 30.26 2.15
CA THR A 81 13.41 30.50 0.72
C THR A 81 12.51 31.67 0.38
N THR A 82 13.03 32.89 0.54
CA THR A 82 12.91 34.06 -0.38
C THR A 82 13.08 35.38 0.39
N GLU A 83 14.25 36.02 0.26
CA GLU A 83 14.49 37.47 0.11
C GLU A 83 15.90 37.86 0.58
N ALA A 84 16.92 37.50 -0.20
CA ALA A 84 18.20 38.21 -0.19
C ALA A 84 18.63 38.65 -1.60
N GLU A 85 17.66 38.85 -2.50
CA GLU A 85 17.81 39.59 -3.78
C GLU A 85 17.04 40.92 -3.77
N ARG A 86 16.78 41.50 -2.60
CA ARG A 86 16.34 42.90 -2.50
C ARG A 86 17.32 43.73 -1.69
N HIS A 87 18.25 44.30 -2.46
CA HIS A 87 18.88 45.61 -2.32
C HIS A 87 20.40 45.54 -2.44
N LEU A 88 20.86 45.86 -3.66
CA LEU A 88 21.95 46.79 -4.00
C LEU A 88 23.09 46.96 -2.97
#